data_AF-A0AA88WXG6-F1
#
_entry.id   AF-A0AA88WXG6-F1
#
_cell.length_a   1.000
_cell.length_b   1.000
_cell.length_c   1.000
_cell.angle_alpha   90.00
_cell.angle_beta   90.00
_cell.angle_gamma   90.00
#
_symmetry.space_group_name_H-M   'P 1'
#
loop_
_entity.id
_entity.type
_entity.pdbx_description
1 polymer ?
#
loop_
_entity_poly.entity_id
_entity_poly.type
_entity_poly.pdbx_seq_one_letter_code
_entity_poly.pdbx_strand_id
1 'polypeptide(L)'
;MAVRVAIGIRERVSARKAKSVDHYGPISLCNNSYSLISKILANRLRTILSKLISPLQAAFVPNRLINDNSIIVQELWHTMRKKQGKGGLMAIKIDMEKTYDKMEWNFLLTVLENLGFDDRWT
;
A
#
# COMPACT_ATOMS: atom_id res chain seq x y z
N MET A 1 13.61 -4.31 5.57
CA MET A 1 12.72 -3.33 4.91
C MET A 1 13.56 -2.48 3.95
N ALA A 2 13.24 -2.43 2.65
CA ALA A 2 13.96 -1.55 1.71
C ALA A 2 13.00 -0.47 1.22
N VAL A 3 13.29 0.78 1.59
CA VAL A 3 12.52 1.97 1.20
C VAL A 3 13.20 2.54 -0.04
N ARG A 4 12.60 2.39 -1.22
CA ARG A 4 13.10 3.03 -2.43
C ARG A 4 12.44 4.38 -2.60
N VAL A 5 13.24 5.43 -2.45
CA VAL A 5 12.83 6.83 -2.65
C VAL A 5 13.20 7.24 -4.07
N ALA A 6 12.20 7.57 -4.89
CA ALA A 6 12.43 8.19 -6.20
C ALA A 6 12.00 9.65 -6.18
N ILE A 7 12.93 10.54 -6.55
CA ILE A 7 12.71 11.98 -6.72
C ILE A 7 12.41 12.22 -8.19
N GLY A 8 11.29 12.88 -8.48
CA GLY A 8 10.71 12.96 -9.83
C GLY A 8 11.66 13.48 -10.92
N ILE A 9 12.25 12.56 -11.70
CA ILE A 9 12.58 12.77 -13.12
C ILE A 9 12.19 11.48 -13.86
N ARG A 10 11.06 11.53 -14.57
CA ARG A 10 10.60 10.61 -15.63
C ARG A 10 10.96 9.13 -15.42
N GLU A 11 10.16 8.42 -14.62
CA GLU A 11 10.17 6.95 -14.65
C GLU A 11 9.71 6.48 -16.04
N ARG A 12 10.64 6.05 -16.90
CA ARG A 12 10.29 5.11 -17.97
C ARG A 12 9.87 3.82 -17.29
N VAL A 13 8.61 3.44 -17.43
CA VAL A 13 8.13 2.10 -17.08
C VAL A 13 8.80 1.12 -18.05
N SER A 14 10.01 0.70 -17.73
CA SER A 14 10.66 -0.43 -18.38
C SER A 14 10.15 -1.67 -17.67
N ALA A 15 9.32 -2.45 -18.35
CA ALA A 15 8.88 -3.76 -17.89
C ALA A 15 10.12 -4.65 -17.65
N ARG A 16 10.60 -4.71 -16.41
CA ARG A 16 11.70 -5.60 -16.04
C ARG A 16 11.19 -7.03 -16.15
N LYS A 17 11.63 -7.76 -17.17
CA LYS A 17 11.51 -9.23 -17.20
C LYS A 17 12.21 -9.77 -15.94
N ALA A 18 11.50 -10.54 -15.13
CA ALA A 18 12.06 -11.17 -13.93
C ALA A 18 13.19 -12.12 -14.33
N LYS A 19 14.42 -11.86 -13.87
CA LYS A 19 15.63 -12.66 -14.19
C LYS A 19 16.16 -13.48 -13.01
N SER A 20 15.65 -13.27 -11.79
CA SER A 20 16.10 -13.95 -10.57
C SER A 20 14.92 -14.51 -9.78
N VAL A 21 15.12 -15.65 -9.11
CA VAL A 21 14.15 -16.36 -8.25
C VAL A 21 13.53 -15.42 -7.21
N ASP A 22 14.28 -14.40 -6.76
CA ASP A 22 13.80 -13.42 -5.78
C ASP A 22 12.64 -12.52 -6.25
N HIS A 23 12.33 -12.51 -7.55
CA HIS A 23 11.21 -11.74 -8.12
C HIS A 23 9.87 -12.47 -8.06
N TYR A 24 9.88 -13.76 -7.73
CA TYR A 24 8.65 -14.52 -7.51
C TYR A 24 8.20 -14.34 -6.07
N GLY A 25 6.95 -13.90 -5.88
CA GLY A 25 6.33 -13.89 -4.56
C GLY A 25 5.96 -15.33 -4.15
N PRO A 26 6.09 -15.69 -2.87
CA PRO A 26 5.57 -16.97 -2.39
C PRO A 26 4.04 -16.97 -2.51
N ILE A 27 3.50 -17.98 -3.20
CA ILE A 27 2.05 -18.24 -3.19
C ILE A 27 1.80 -19.27 -2.10
N SER A 28 1.22 -18.84 -0.99
CA SER A 28 0.83 -19.74 0.09
C SER A 28 -0.49 -20.44 -0.27
N LEU A 29 -0.44 -21.77 -0.44
CA LEU A 29 -1.65 -22.59 -0.57
C LEU A 29 -2.17 -22.90 0.85
N CYS A 30 -3.02 -22.04 1.39
CA CYS A 30 -3.55 -22.20 2.74
C CYS A 30 -4.70 -23.23 2.78
N ASN A 31 -4.85 -23.94 3.89
CA ASN A 31 -5.99 -24.83 4.12
C ASN A 31 -7.33 -24.04 4.06
N ASN A 32 -8.40 -24.65 3.56
CA ASN A 32 -9.68 -23.96 3.30
C ASN A 32 -10.29 -23.32 4.57
N SER A 33 -10.13 -23.96 5.73
CA SER A 33 -10.56 -23.42 7.03
C SER A 33 -9.88 -22.11 7.39
N TYR A 34 -8.57 -22.02 7.19
CA TYR A 34 -7.80 -20.80 7.44
C TYR A 34 -8.20 -19.67 6.48
N SER A 35 -8.43 -20.00 5.21
CA SER A 35 -8.93 -19.04 4.22
C SER A 35 -10.31 -18.50 4.60
N LEU A 36 -11.19 -19.34 5.15
CA LEU A 36 -12.51 -18.94 5.62
C LEU A 36 -12.42 -17.96 6.80
N ILE A 37 -11.66 -18.30 7.85
CA ILE A 37 -11.48 -17.43 9.02
C ILE A 37 -10.87 -16.09 8.59
N SER A 38 -9.84 -16.11 7.74
CA SER A 38 -9.21 -14.90 7.21
C SER A 38 -10.20 -14.01 6.45
N LYS A 39 -11.10 -14.59 5.65
CA LYS A 39 -12.16 -13.84 4.95
C LYS A 39 -13.17 -13.23 5.91
N ILE A 40 -13.55 -13.95 6.97
CA ILE A 40 -14.47 -13.43 7.99
C ILE A 40 -13.83 -12.22 8.69
N LEU A 41 -12.57 -12.32 9.10
CA LEU A 41 -11.84 -11.22 9.73
C LEU A 41 -11.68 -10.02 8.78
N ALA A 42 -11.31 -10.26 7.53
CA ALA A 42 -11.19 -9.21 6.52
C ALA A 42 -12.54 -8.48 6.27
N ASN A 43 -13.66 -9.21 6.24
CA ASN A 43 -14.98 -8.63 6.09
C ASN A 43 -15.40 -7.78 7.31
N ARG A 44 -15.00 -8.19 8.52
CA ARG A 44 -15.20 -7.37 9.73
C ARG A 44 -14.37 -6.10 9.70
N LEU A 45 -13.11 -6.16 9.28
CA LEU A 45 -12.25 -4.97 9.12
C LEU A 45 -12.77 -4.00 8.06
N ARG A 46 -13.37 -4.54 6.99
CA ARG A 46 -13.89 -3.76 5.86
C ARG A 46 -14.89 -2.68 6.27
N THR A 47 -15.69 -2.91 7.33
CA THR A 47 -16.73 -1.97 7.76
C THR A 47 -16.17 -0.72 8.47
N ILE A 48 -15.00 -0.86 9.09
CA ILE A 48 -14.31 0.22 9.82
C ILE A 48 -13.16 0.83 9.03
N LEU A 49 -12.75 0.18 7.94
CA LEU A 49 -11.61 0.56 7.11
C LEU A 49 -11.68 2.02 6.61
N SER A 50 -12.88 2.52 6.31
CA SER A 50 -13.09 3.91 5.84
C SER A 50 -12.76 4.96 6.90
N LYS A 51 -12.82 4.61 8.19
CA LYS A 51 -12.47 5.49 9.32
C LYS A 51 -10.98 5.44 9.66
N LEU A 52 -10.35 4.29 9.41
CA LEU A 52 -8.94 4.04 9.73
C LEU A 52 -8.00 4.57 8.65
N ILE A 53 -8.45 4.54 7.39
CA ILE A 53 -7.60 4.81 6.23
C ILE A 53 -7.88 6.18 5.63
N SER A 54 -6.80 6.89 5.28
CA SER A 54 -6.86 8.18 4.57
C SER A 54 -7.74 8.12 3.32
N PRO A 55 -8.51 9.18 3.00
CA PRO A 55 -9.31 9.24 1.79
C PRO A 55 -8.49 9.08 0.49
N LEU A 56 -7.19 9.38 0.53
CA LEU A 56 -6.28 9.31 -0.62
C LEU A 56 -5.77 7.89 -0.93
N GLN A 57 -6.02 6.90 -0.07
CA GLN A 57 -5.60 5.52 -0.30
C GLN A 57 -6.68 4.77 -1.10
N ALA A 58 -6.52 4.61 -2.41
CA ALA A 58 -7.46 3.81 -3.20
C ALA A 58 -7.19 2.29 -3.21
N ALA A 59 -5.96 1.85 -2.92
CA ALA A 59 -5.62 0.42 -2.98
C ALA A 59 -6.22 -0.34 -1.78
N PHE A 60 -6.77 -1.53 -2.05
CA PHE A 60 -7.34 -2.47 -1.08
C PHE A 60 -8.51 -1.93 -0.24
N VAL A 61 -9.15 -0.83 -0.66
CA VAL A 61 -10.35 -0.27 -0.04
C VAL A 61 -11.54 -0.49 -0.96
N PRO A 62 -12.67 -1.02 -0.45
CA PRO A 62 -13.84 -1.21 -1.28
C PRO A 62 -14.40 0.12 -1.78
N ASN A 63 -14.98 0.09 -2.98
CA ASN A 63 -15.59 1.26 -3.63
C ASN A 63 -14.60 2.40 -3.94
N ARG A 64 -13.28 2.14 -3.95
CA ARG A 64 -12.27 3.06 -4.47
C ARG A 64 -11.65 2.45 -5.72
N LEU A 65 -11.60 3.22 -6.81
CA LEU A 65 -11.06 2.74 -8.08
C LEU A 65 -9.60 3.17 -8.21
N ILE A 66 -8.78 2.31 -8.81
CA ILE A 66 -7.38 2.65 -9.10
C ILE A 66 -7.26 3.86 -10.05
N ASN A 67 -8.31 4.11 -10.84
CA ASN A 67 -8.38 5.25 -11.74
C ASN A 67 -8.40 6.59 -10.99
N ASP A 68 -9.05 6.66 -9.83
CA ASP A 68 -9.14 7.89 -9.01
C ASP A 68 -7.73 8.35 -8.57
N ASN A 69 -6.89 7.38 -8.16
CA ASN A 69 -5.50 7.64 -7.83
C ASN A 69 -4.71 8.16 -9.04
N SER A 70 -4.98 7.67 -10.25
CA SER A 70 -4.25 8.12 -11.44
C SER A 70 -4.56 9.58 -11.77
N ILE A 71 -5.81 10.03 -11.54
CA ILE A 71 -6.23 11.43 -11.72
C ILE A 71 -5.51 12.33 -10.70
N ILE A 72 -5.55 11.98 -9.41
CA ILE A 72 -4.87 12.75 -8.34
C ILE A 72 -3.39 12.94 -8.66
N VAL A 73 -2.76 11.87 -9.12
CA VAL A 73 -1.35 11.83 -9.44
C VAL A 73 -1.03 12.67 -10.70
N GLN A 74 -1.90 12.65 -11.72
CA GLN A 74 -1.78 13.54 -12.89
C GLN A 74 -1.91 15.01 -12.50
N GLU A 75 -2.84 15.35 -11.61
CA GLU A 75 -3.03 16.71 -11.10
C GLU A 75 -1.81 17.18 -10.29
N LEU A 76 -1.24 16.30 -9.46
CA LEU A 76 0.01 16.56 -8.75
C LEU A 76 1.14 16.88 -9.73
N TRP A 77 1.32 16.08 -10.79
CA TRP A 77 2.33 16.34 -11.82
C TRP A 77 2.11 17.65 -12.56
N HIS A 78 0.87 17.95 -12.92
CA HIS A 78 0.51 19.20 -13.58
C HIS A 78 0.82 20.42 -12.70
N THR A 79 0.49 20.34 -11.42
CA THR A 79 0.73 21.39 -10.44
C THR A 79 2.23 21.63 -10.21
N MET A 80 3.01 20.54 -10.11
CA MET A 80 4.47 20.62 -10.02
C MET A 80 5.08 21.28 -11.26
N ARG A 81 4.56 20.99 -12.46
CA ARG A 81 5.02 21.62 -13.71
C ARG A 81 4.69 23.11 -13.80
N LYS A 82 3.54 23.53 -13.26
CA LYS A 82 3.13 24.95 -13.26
C LYS A 82 3.88 25.78 -12.21
N LYS A 83 4.25 25.19 -11.06
CA LYS A 83 4.99 25.88 -9.98
C LYS A 83 6.51 25.81 -10.15
N GLN A 84 7.02 26.30 -11.29
CA GLN A 84 8.46 26.49 -11.50
C GLN A 84 8.90 27.85 -10.94
N GLY A 85 9.38 27.88 -9.70
CA GLY A 85 9.87 29.09 -9.01
C GLY A 85 10.70 28.74 -7.76
N LYS A 86 11.16 29.75 -7.01
CA LYS A 86 12.08 29.62 -5.85
C LYS A 86 11.56 28.77 -4.65
N GLY A 87 10.37 28.18 -4.76
CA GLY A 87 9.78 27.24 -3.79
C GLY A 87 9.14 26.04 -4.48
N GLY A 88 9.89 25.37 -5.36
CA GLY A 88 9.41 24.24 -6.17
C GLY A 88 8.83 23.09 -5.34
N LEU A 89 7.85 22.39 -5.91
CA LEU A 89 7.24 21.21 -5.31
C LEU A 89 8.04 19.95 -5.66
N MET A 90 8.22 19.06 -4.68
CA MET A 90 8.93 17.79 -4.85
C MET A 90 7.99 16.63 -4.53
N ALA A 91 7.80 15.73 -5.50
CA ALA A 91 7.13 14.46 -5.27
C ALA A 91 8.14 13.39 -4.89
N ILE A 92 7.82 12.64 -3.83
CA ILE A 92 8.58 11.50 -3.37
C ILE A 92 7.70 10.26 -3.54
N LYS A 93 8.19 9.29 -4.32
CA LYS A 93 7.58 7.96 -4.39
C LYS A 93 8.37 7.02 -3.49
N ILE A 94 7.68 6.37 -2.56
CA ILE A 94 8.23 5.35 -1.68
C ILE A 94 7.66 4.01 -2.10
N ASP A 95 8.52 3.08 -2.49
CA ASP A 95 8.15 1.69 -2.74
C ASP A 95 8.79 0.77 -1.69
N MET A 96 8.00 -0.17 -1.17
CA MET A 96 8.41 -1.10 -0.14
C MET A 96 8.59 -2.49 -0.74
N GLU A 97 9.83 -2.99 -0.72
CA GLU A 97 10.11 -4.32 -1.25
C GLU A 97 9.61 -5.43 -0.31
N LYS A 98 8.79 -6.35 -0.83
CA LYS A 98 8.29 -7.55 -0.13
C LYS A 98 7.70 -7.21 1.25
N THR A 99 6.74 -6.29 1.26
CA THR A 99 6.08 -5.79 2.48
C THR A 99 5.53 -6.90 3.36
N TYR A 100 4.90 -7.92 2.75
CA TYR A 100 4.28 -9.02 3.48
C TYR A 100 5.30 -9.99 4.08
N ASP A 101 6.46 -10.17 3.44
CA ASP A 101 7.52 -11.08 3.92
C ASP A 101 8.39 -10.44 5.00
N LYS A 102 8.42 -9.11 5.08
CA LYS A 102 9.31 -8.33 5.95
C LYS A 102 8.59 -7.61 7.10
N MET A 103 7.31 -7.92 7.33
CA MET A 103 6.52 -7.29 8.39
C MET A 103 6.74 -8.03 9.71
N GLU A 104 7.12 -7.30 10.76
CA GLU A 104 7.24 -7.85 12.12
C GLU A 104 5.85 -8.03 12.73
N TRP A 105 5.59 -9.22 13.28
CA TRP A 105 4.28 -9.54 13.87
C TRP A 105 3.96 -8.66 15.08
N ASN A 106 4.93 -8.44 15.97
CA ASN A 106 4.73 -7.58 17.15
C ASN A 106 4.32 -6.16 16.76
N PHE A 107 4.88 -5.64 15.67
CA PHE A 107 4.48 -4.32 15.15
C PHE A 107 3.01 -4.30 14.73
N LEU A 108 2.52 -5.36 14.07
CA LEU A 108 1.12 -5.46 13.68
C LEU A 108 0.19 -5.49 14.91
N LEU A 109 0.53 -6.28 15.93
CA LEU A 109 -0.25 -6.37 17.17
C LEU A 109 -0.33 -5.00 17.87
N THR A 110 0.80 -4.32 18.04
CA THR A 110 0.84 -2.97 18.62
C THR A 110 0.02 -1.95 17.82
N VAL A 111 -0.02 -2.06 16.49
CA VAL A 111 -0.88 -1.20 15.66
C VAL A 111 -2.36 -1.49 15.91
N LEU A 112 -2.76 -2.76 16.01
CA LEU A 112 -4.14 -3.14 16.30
C LEU A 112 -4.58 -2.66 17.70
N GLU A 113 -3.73 -2.82 18.71
CA GLU A 113 -3.97 -2.30 20.05
C GLU A 113 -4.16 -0.78 20.03
N ASN A 114 -3.28 -0.04 19.34
CA ASN A 114 -3.38 1.43 19.22
C ASN A 114 -4.63 1.89 18.45
N LEU A 115 -5.15 1.06 17.55
CA LEU A 115 -6.41 1.31 16.84
C LEU A 115 -7.64 0.93 17.69
N GLY A 116 -7.46 0.40 18.90
CA GLY A 116 -8.51 0.05 19.83
C GLY A 116 -9.16 -1.31 19.56
N PHE A 117 -8.45 -2.23 18.91
CA PHE A 117 -8.94 -3.60 18.75
C PHE A 117 -8.84 -4.37 20.07
N ASP A 118 -9.86 -5.20 20.33
CA ASP A 118 -9.93 -6.10 21.50
C ASP A 118 -8.90 -7.22 21.36
N ASP A 119 -8.31 -7.67 22.48
CA ASP A 119 -7.30 -8.73 22.54
C ASP A 119 -7.73 -10.02 21.81
N ARG A 120 -9.04 -10.28 21.65
CA ARG A 120 -9.55 -11.41 20.86
C ARG A 120 -9.24 -11.34 19.36
N TRP A 121 -8.76 -10.21 18.85
CA TRP A 121 -8.30 -10.05 17.47
C TRP A 121 -6.84 -10.45 17.24
N THR A 122 -6.06 -10.45 18.31
CA THR A 122 -4.61 -10.73 18.36
C THR A 122 -4.34 -12.12 18.90
#